data_AF-A0A975H7T8-F1
#
_entry.id   AF-A0A975H7T8-F1
#
_cell.length_a   1.000
_cell.length_b   1.000
_cell.length_c   1.000
_cell.angle_alpha   90.00
_cell.angle_beta   90.00
_cell.angle_gamma   90.00
#
_symmetry.space_group_name_H-M   'P 1'
#
loop_
_entity.id
_entity.type
_entity.pdbx_description
1 polymer ?
#
loop_
_entity_poly.entity_id
_entity_poly.type
_entity_poly.pdbx_seq_one_letter_code
_entity_poly.pdbx_strand_id
1 'polypeptide(L)'
;MGTIIFRDLLHQTEWLSIEYTLLELYPDIKEDMEAHRTAYEKIKRLEANNIDMEIVLDEIKDDFEDDFEDELTTYFDVSGKKNDKKDSQSYALEFMPWQDWLGMRISQDSLRNFNELEIVAHCLYEMTFIDFDDEEIANEKNKLNNIIDNFQNLSEEEKQDKTISIEEVLKRFKDNNE
;
A
#
# COMPACT_ATOMS: atom_id res chain seq x y z
N MET A 1 1.57 19.19 -19.09
CA MET A 1 0.59 19.08 -17.98
C MET A 1 1.33 19.52 -16.72
N GLY A 2 0.68 20.26 -15.82
CA GLY A 2 1.31 20.64 -14.55
C GLY A 2 1.55 19.42 -13.67
N THR A 3 2.46 19.53 -12.71
CA THR A 3 2.63 18.53 -11.66
C THR A 3 1.38 18.50 -10.77
N ILE A 4 0.77 17.33 -10.60
CA ILE A 4 -0.36 17.12 -9.68
C ILE A 4 0.16 16.43 -8.43
N ILE A 5 -0.17 16.97 -7.26
CA ILE A 5 0.21 16.44 -5.95
C ILE A 5 -1.02 15.74 -5.33
N PHE A 6 -0.81 14.63 -4.63
CA PHE A 6 -1.90 13.84 -4.06
C PHE A 6 -2.84 14.67 -3.16
N ARG A 7 -2.27 15.52 -2.30
CA ARG A 7 -3.05 16.45 -1.46
C ARG A 7 -4.01 17.30 -2.27
N ASP A 8 -3.61 17.80 -3.43
CA ASP A 8 -4.45 18.68 -4.24
C ASP A 8 -5.66 17.92 -4.80
N LEU A 9 -5.49 16.65 -5.18
CA LEU A 9 -6.61 15.77 -5.58
C LEU A 9 -7.53 15.50 -4.39
N LEU A 10 -6.99 15.04 -3.26
CA LEU A 10 -7.77 14.73 -2.06
C LEU A 10 -8.62 15.93 -1.58
N HIS A 11 -8.08 17.14 -1.70
CA HIS A 11 -8.81 18.35 -1.28
C HIS A 11 -9.93 18.75 -2.24
N GLN A 12 -9.91 18.27 -3.48
CA GLN A 12 -10.95 18.50 -4.48
C GLN A 12 -12.09 17.48 -4.40
N THR A 13 -11.94 16.41 -3.62
CA THR A 13 -12.96 15.38 -3.44
C THR A 13 -13.81 15.60 -2.20
N GLU A 14 -15.00 15.01 -2.23
CA GLU A 14 -15.93 14.94 -1.10
C GLU A 14 -16.15 13.50 -0.69
N TRP A 15 -16.33 13.26 0.62
CA TRP A 15 -16.42 11.90 1.19
C TRP A 15 -17.45 11.04 0.45
N LEU A 16 -18.65 11.56 0.16
CA LEU A 16 -19.70 10.79 -0.50
C LEU A 16 -19.29 10.27 -1.90
N SER A 17 -18.45 11.02 -2.62
CA SER A 17 -17.94 10.56 -3.93
C SER A 17 -16.90 9.46 -3.75
N ILE A 18 -16.01 9.63 -2.76
CA ILE A 18 -14.98 8.62 -2.44
C ILE A 18 -15.60 7.34 -1.89
N GLU A 19 -16.60 7.43 -1.01
CA GLU A 19 -17.35 6.29 -0.48
C GLU A 19 -18.00 5.48 -1.60
N TYR A 20 -18.63 6.15 -2.57
CA TYR A 20 -19.23 5.46 -3.71
C TYR A 20 -18.16 4.74 -4.55
N THR A 21 -17.06 5.42 -4.87
CA THR A 21 -15.96 4.84 -5.65
C THR A 21 -15.27 3.68 -4.91
N LEU A 22 -15.05 3.81 -3.60
CA LEU A 22 -14.50 2.75 -2.76
C LEU A 22 -15.38 1.50 -2.78
N LEU A 23 -16.70 1.64 -2.61
CA LEU A 23 -17.63 0.51 -2.62
C LEU A 23 -17.77 -0.15 -4.01
N GLU A 24 -17.51 0.61 -5.08
CA GLU A 24 -17.47 0.08 -6.45
C GLU A 24 -16.19 -0.72 -6.70
N LEU A 25 -15.04 -0.22 -6.24
CA LEU A 25 -13.73 -0.86 -6.44
C LEU A 25 -13.46 -2.00 -5.45
N TYR A 26 -13.92 -1.86 -4.21
CA TYR A 26 -13.61 -2.73 -3.07
C TYR A 26 -14.89 -3.02 -2.26
N PRO A 27 -15.83 -3.81 -2.80
CA PRO A 27 -17.14 -4.03 -2.16
C PRO A 27 -17.06 -4.75 -0.80
N ASP A 28 -15.96 -5.44 -0.51
CA ASP A 28 -15.65 -6.17 0.71
C ASP A 28 -15.37 -5.26 1.92
N ILE A 29 -14.95 -4.00 1.70
CA ILE A 29 -14.66 -3.06 2.80
C ILE A 29 -15.91 -2.42 3.41
N LYS A 30 -17.11 -2.82 2.96
CA LYS A 30 -18.39 -2.18 3.32
C LYS A 30 -18.60 -2.05 4.83
N GLU A 31 -18.13 -3.02 5.61
CA GLU A 31 -18.27 -3.01 7.07
C GLU A 31 -17.34 -1.99 7.74
N ASP A 32 -16.24 -1.62 7.08
CA ASP A 32 -15.20 -0.72 7.58
C ASP A 32 -15.32 0.73 7.04
N MET A 33 -16.41 1.06 6.35
CA MET A 33 -16.57 2.38 5.70
C MET A 33 -16.46 3.57 6.65
N GLU A 34 -16.94 3.44 7.90
CA GLU A 34 -16.83 4.53 8.89
C GLU A 34 -15.37 4.73 9.35
N ALA A 35 -14.56 3.67 9.36
CA ALA A 35 -13.15 3.76 9.68
C ALA A 35 -12.38 4.46 8.53
N HIS A 36 -12.68 4.08 7.28
CA HIS A 36 -12.17 4.79 6.10
C HIS A 36 -12.58 6.27 6.08
N ARG A 37 -13.82 6.58 6.48
CA ARG A 37 -14.28 7.97 6.61
C ARG A 37 -13.45 8.76 7.61
N THR A 38 -13.23 8.16 8.78
CA THR A 38 -12.45 8.79 9.85
C THR A 38 -11.02 9.05 9.39
N ALA A 39 -10.39 8.07 8.73
CA ALA A 39 -9.07 8.22 8.13
C ALA A 39 -9.06 9.34 7.08
N TYR A 40 -9.99 9.33 6.12
CA TYR A 40 -10.12 10.38 5.10
C TYR A 40 -10.23 11.78 5.71
N GLU A 41 -11.10 11.97 6.70
CA GLU A 41 -11.29 13.26 7.37
C GLU A 41 -10.07 13.69 8.19
N LYS A 42 -9.30 12.75 8.74
CA LYS A 42 -8.02 13.00 9.45
C LYS A 42 -6.93 13.40 8.44
N ILE A 43 -6.73 12.60 7.40
CA ILE A 43 -5.73 12.82 6.34
C ILE A 43 -5.93 14.19 5.68
N LYS A 44 -7.16 14.56 5.32
CA LYS A 44 -7.47 15.84 4.64
C LYS A 44 -7.15 17.09 5.49
N ARG A 45 -6.83 16.93 6.78
CA ARG A 45 -6.43 18.03 7.69
C ARG A 45 -4.93 18.11 7.92
N LEU A 46 -4.17 17.12 7.47
CA LEU A 46 -2.72 17.08 7.65
C LEU A 46 -2.00 18.05 6.70
N GLU A 47 -0.80 18.45 7.10
CA GLU A 47 0.12 19.17 6.24
C GLU A 47 1.00 18.17 5.48
N ALA A 48 1.19 18.42 4.19
CA ALA A 48 2.07 17.59 3.36
C ALA A 48 3.53 17.82 3.72
N ASN A 49 4.29 16.75 3.87
CA ASN A 49 5.74 16.81 3.92
C ASN A 49 6.32 17.02 2.51
N ASN A 50 7.51 17.61 2.43
CA ASN A 50 8.23 17.69 1.16
C ASN A 50 8.98 16.38 0.91
N ILE A 51 8.54 15.63 -0.10
CA ILE A 51 9.15 14.36 -0.49
C ILE A 51 9.35 14.29 -2.01
N ASP A 52 10.45 13.69 -2.45
CA ASP A 52 10.74 13.49 -3.87
C ASP A 52 10.36 12.07 -4.31
N MET A 53 9.06 11.80 -4.30
CA MET A 53 8.47 10.53 -4.70
C MET A 53 7.17 10.78 -5.49
N GLU A 54 6.85 9.87 -6.41
CA GLU A 54 5.58 9.84 -7.11
C GLU A 54 4.80 8.57 -6.75
N ILE A 55 3.48 8.69 -6.69
CA ILE A 55 2.52 7.59 -6.60
C ILE A 55 2.27 7.08 -8.01
N VAL A 56 2.42 5.78 -8.19
CA VAL A 56 2.14 5.03 -9.40
C VAL A 56 1.02 4.05 -9.09
N LEU A 57 -0.01 4.07 -9.93
CA LEU A 57 -1.12 3.13 -9.93
C LEU A 57 -1.03 2.31 -11.20
N ASP A 58 -1.09 0.99 -11.04
CA ASP A 58 -1.08 0.01 -12.13
C ASP A 58 -2.23 -0.99 -11.95
N GLU A 59 -3.00 -1.23 -13.02
CA GLU A 59 -3.99 -2.31 -13.09
C GLU A 59 -3.27 -3.59 -13.51
N ILE A 60 -3.24 -4.59 -12.62
CA ILE A 60 -2.59 -5.87 -12.87
C ILE A 60 -3.66 -6.92 -13.16
N LYS A 61 -3.57 -7.53 -14.33
CA LYS A 61 -4.43 -8.65 -14.70
C LYS A 61 -3.78 -9.93 -14.25
N ASP A 62 -4.55 -10.73 -13.55
CA ASP A 62 -4.11 -12.05 -13.16
C ASP A 62 -4.35 -13.02 -14.33
N ASP A 63 -3.25 -13.50 -14.91
CA ASP A 63 -3.26 -14.48 -16.01
C ASP A 63 -3.21 -15.94 -15.47
N PHE A 64 -3.38 -16.16 -14.16
CA PHE A 64 -3.49 -17.53 -13.62
C PHE A 64 -4.79 -18.19 -14.12
N GLU A 65 -4.66 -19.04 -15.16
CA GLU A 65 -5.66 -20.03 -15.57
C GLU A 65 -5.78 -21.13 -14.49
N ASP A 66 -6.28 -20.82 -13.30
CA ASP A 66 -6.66 -21.85 -12.33
C ASP A 66 -8.19 -21.94 -12.23
N ASP A 67 -8.70 -23.19 -12.21
CA ASP A 67 -10.11 -23.64 -12.27
C ASP A 67 -11.03 -23.11 -11.13
N PHE A 68 -10.63 -22.09 -10.38
CA PHE A 68 -11.45 -21.44 -9.36
C PHE A 68 -12.28 -20.33 -10.01
N GLU A 69 -13.52 -20.68 -10.34
CA GLU A 69 -14.52 -19.90 -11.07
C GLU A 69 -14.90 -18.53 -10.47
N ASP A 70 -14.26 -18.04 -9.40
CA ASP A 70 -14.70 -16.87 -8.62
C ASP A 70 -13.58 -15.91 -8.14
N GLU A 71 -12.32 -16.03 -8.57
CA GLU A 71 -11.24 -15.11 -8.13
C GLU A 71 -11.05 -13.88 -9.05
N LEU A 72 -10.80 -12.73 -8.43
CA LEU A 72 -10.59 -11.43 -9.07
C LEU A 72 -9.53 -11.54 -10.19
N THR A 73 -9.97 -11.50 -11.44
CA THR A 73 -9.08 -11.50 -12.62
C THR A 73 -8.19 -10.24 -12.72
N THR A 74 -8.33 -9.29 -11.80
CA THR A 74 -7.62 -8.01 -11.81
C THR A 74 -7.49 -7.46 -10.40
N TYR A 75 -6.31 -6.95 -10.05
CA TYR A 75 -6.05 -6.17 -8.85
C TYR A 75 -5.31 -4.87 -9.19
N PHE A 76 -5.30 -3.92 -8.26
CA PHE A 76 -4.66 -2.62 -8.46
C PHE A 76 -3.46 -2.49 -7.51
N ASP A 77 -2.28 -2.20 -8.08
CA ASP A 77 -1.07 -1.88 -7.33
C ASP A 77 -0.99 -0.37 -7.10
N VAL A 78 -0.63 0.04 -5.89
CA VAL A 78 -0.32 1.43 -5.54
C VAL A 78 1.10 1.46 -4.97
N SER A 79 2.04 1.99 -5.75
CA SER A 79 3.45 1.98 -5.37
C SER A 79 4.10 3.36 -5.47
N GLY A 80 5.17 3.54 -4.70
CA GLY A 80 6.01 4.72 -4.70
C GLY A 80 7.18 4.56 -5.66
N LYS A 81 7.51 5.64 -6.37
CA LYS A 81 8.70 5.69 -7.22
C LYS A 81 9.49 6.97 -6.96
N LYS A 82 10.80 6.82 -6.75
CA LYS A 82 11.68 7.99 -6.62
C LYS A 82 11.93 8.61 -7.99
N ASN A 83 12.07 9.93 -8.03
CA ASN A 83 12.44 10.64 -9.24
C ASN A 83 13.95 10.59 -9.50
N ASP A 84 14.52 9.38 -9.47
CA ASP A 84 15.90 9.11 -9.83
C ASP A 84 15.93 8.16 -11.03
N LYS A 85 16.49 8.61 -12.16
CA LYS A 85 16.62 7.79 -13.37
C LYS A 85 17.47 6.53 -13.19
N LYS A 86 18.25 6.45 -12.11
CA LYS A 86 19.05 5.28 -11.76
C LYS A 86 18.28 4.28 -10.89
N ASP A 87 17.18 4.72 -10.30
CA ASP A 87 16.35 3.91 -9.42
C ASP A 87 15.05 3.54 -10.16
N SER A 88 15.02 2.32 -10.69
CA SER A 88 13.84 1.76 -11.33
C SER A 88 12.99 0.93 -10.38
N GLN A 89 13.23 1.02 -9.06
CA GLN A 89 12.49 0.25 -8.08
C GLN A 89 11.12 0.88 -7.81
N SER A 90 10.14 0.01 -7.56
CA SER A 90 8.87 0.37 -6.96
C SER A 90 8.94 0.07 -5.46
N TYR A 91 8.34 0.94 -4.65
CA TYR A 91 8.35 0.86 -3.19
C TYR A 91 6.92 0.70 -2.69
N ALA A 92 6.70 -0.26 -1.81
CA ALA A 92 5.45 -0.39 -1.07
C ALA A 92 5.27 0.83 -0.12
N LEU A 93 4.04 1.32 0.02
CA LEU A 93 3.74 2.61 0.65
C LEU A 93 2.92 2.51 1.95
N GLU A 94 2.40 1.34 2.29
CA GLU A 94 1.46 1.05 3.37
C GLU A 94 2.00 1.38 4.78
N PHE A 95 3.32 1.45 4.95
CA PHE A 95 3.99 1.90 6.18
C PHE A 95 4.57 3.33 6.11
N MET A 96 4.22 4.10 5.08
CA MET A 96 4.62 5.50 4.98
C MET A 96 3.66 6.40 5.77
N PRO A 97 4.20 7.41 6.50
CA PRO A 97 3.36 8.38 7.19
C PRO A 97 2.40 9.07 6.21
N TRP A 98 1.16 9.30 6.63
CA TRP A 98 0.17 9.94 5.77
C TRP A 98 0.58 11.34 5.29
N GLN A 99 1.35 12.10 6.07
CA GLN A 99 1.90 13.39 5.62
C GLN A 99 2.85 13.26 4.42
N ASP A 100 3.57 12.14 4.31
CA ASP A 100 4.48 11.91 3.18
C ASP A 100 3.68 11.60 1.92
N TRP A 101 2.64 10.76 2.01
CA TRP A 101 1.69 10.50 0.92
C TRP A 101 1.15 11.80 0.31
N LEU A 102 0.70 12.73 1.17
CA LEU A 102 0.17 14.03 0.74
C LEU A 102 1.17 14.88 -0.04
N GLY A 103 2.48 14.67 0.16
CA GLY A 103 3.55 15.37 -0.54
C GLY A 103 3.92 14.76 -1.89
N MET A 104 3.46 13.54 -2.19
CA MET A 104 3.85 12.82 -3.39
C MET A 104 3.14 13.38 -4.63
N ARG A 105 3.85 13.33 -5.75
CA ARG A 105 3.28 13.64 -7.07
C ARG A 105 2.50 12.43 -7.57
N ILE A 106 1.48 12.63 -8.40
CA ILE A 106 0.87 11.51 -9.14
C ILE A 106 1.63 11.33 -10.45
N SER A 107 1.98 10.08 -10.76
CA SER A 107 2.65 9.75 -12.02
C SER A 107 1.78 10.16 -13.22
N GLN A 108 2.43 10.52 -14.33
CA GLN A 108 1.69 10.90 -15.54
C GLN A 108 0.93 9.75 -16.18
N ASP A 109 1.39 8.51 -15.98
CA ASP A 109 0.71 7.33 -16.53
C ASP A 109 -0.54 7.01 -15.71
N SER A 110 -0.49 7.15 -14.38
CA SER A 110 -1.67 7.01 -13.54
C SER A 110 -2.74 8.06 -13.86
N LEU A 111 -2.35 9.32 -14.09
CA LEU A 111 -3.28 10.37 -14.52
C LEU A 111 -3.90 10.15 -15.91
N ARG A 112 -3.32 9.27 -16.74
CA ARG A 112 -3.88 8.92 -18.06
C ARG A 112 -4.85 7.75 -17.98
N ASN A 113 -4.61 6.84 -17.05
CA ASN A 113 -5.32 5.56 -16.98
C ASN A 113 -6.45 5.58 -15.94
N PHE A 114 -6.36 6.44 -14.93
CA PHE A 114 -7.31 6.52 -13.83
C PHE A 114 -7.90 7.92 -13.73
N ASN A 115 -9.15 8.01 -13.31
CA ASN A 115 -9.77 9.27 -12.96
C ASN A 115 -9.39 9.71 -11.53
N GLU A 116 -9.65 10.98 -11.19
CA GLU A 116 -9.22 11.56 -9.92
C GLU A 116 -9.85 10.87 -8.68
N LEU A 117 -11.11 10.41 -8.79
CA LEU A 117 -11.78 9.70 -7.69
C LEU A 117 -11.19 8.31 -7.50
N GLU A 118 -10.90 7.59 -8.58
CA GLU A 118 -10.22 6.28 -8.53
C GLU A 118 -8.86 6.40 -7.89
N ILE A 119 -8.05 7.40 -8.30
CA ILE A 119 -6.73 7.64 -7.71
C ILE A 119 -6.85 7.86 -6.20
N VAL A 120 -7.78 8.72 -5.77
CA VAL A 120 -7.98 8.99 -4.33
C VAL A 120 -8.48 7.74 -3.60
N ALA A 121 -9.38 6.95 -4.19
CA ALA A 121 -9.91 5.74 -3.58
C ALA A 121 -8.83 4.65 -3.42
N HIS A 122 -8.05 4.36 -4.46
CA HIS A 122 -6.92 3.42 -4.41
C HIS A 122 -5.87 3.85 -3.38
N CYS A 123 -5.49 5.13 -3.39
CA CYS A 123 -4.55 5.65 -2.38
C CYS A 123 -5.12 5.54 -0.97
N LEU A 124 -6.40 5.88 -0.76
CA LEU A 124 -7.01 5.80 0.57
C LEU A 124 -7.05 4.35 1.08
N TYR A 125 -7.44 3.41 0.21
CA TYR A 125 -7.43 1.98 0.51
C TYR A 125 -6.04 1.51 0.95
N GLU A 126 -5.00 1.84 0.18
CA GLU A 126 -3.61 1.49 0.49
C GLU A 126 -3.11 2.17 1.77
N MET A 127 -3.43 3.45 1.98
CA MET A 127 -3.08 4.20 3.19
C MET A 127 -3.71 3.63 4.47
N THR A 128 -4.80 2.87 4.33
CA THR A 128 -5.51 2.21 5.44
C THR A 128 -5.31 0.69 5.47
N PHE A 129 -4.41 0.15 4.64
CA PHE A 129 -4.22 -1.30 4.52
C PHE A 129 -3.74 -1.95 5.81
N ILE A 130 -2.83 -1.27 6.54
CA ILE A 130 -2.29 -1.77 7.81
C ILE A 130 -3.25 -1.48 8.97
N ASP A 131 -3.72 -0.23 9.07
CA ASP A 131 -4.65 0.23 10.10
C ASP A 131 -5.35 1.53 9.64
N PHE A 132 -6.42 1.94 10.33
CA PHE A 132 -7.13 3.20 10.11
C PHE A 132 -6.55 4.37 10.92
N ASP A 133 -5.46 4.16 11.67
CA ASP A 133 -4.76 5.20 12.41
C ASP A 133 -3.24 5.21 12.13
N ASP A 134 -2.73 6.35 11.62
CA ASP A 134 -1.30 6.60 11.35
C ASP A 134 -0.36 6.28 12.53
N GLU A 135 -0.79 6.47 13.79
CA GLU A 135 0.01 6.11 14.96
C GLU A 135 0.14 4.59 15.11
N GLU A 136 -0.92 3.84 14.83
CA GLU A 136 -0.89 2.37 14.86
C GLU A 136 -0.07 1.79 13.69
N ILE A 137 -0.16 2.40 12.51
CA ILE A 137 0.72 2.05 11.37
C ILE A 137 2.20 2.25 11.77
N ALA A 138 2.53 3.37 12.42
CA ALA A 138 3.87 3.62 12.91
C ALA A 138 4.30 2.61 14.01
N ASN A 139 3.38 2.22 14.89
CA ASN A 139 3.62 1.20 15.91
C ASN A 139 3.93 -0.17 15.29
N GLU A 140 3.18 -0.60 14.28
CA GLU A 140 3.43 -1.86 13.56
C GLU A 140 4.79 -1.84 12.85
N LYS A 141 5.12 -0.74 12.18
CA LYS A 141 6.46 -0.55 11.59
C LYS A 141 7.58 -0.65 12.63
N ASN A 142 7.38 -0.06 13.80
CA ASN A 142 8.35 -0.14 14.90
C ASN A 142 8.48 -1.56 15.44
N LYS A 143 7.39 -2.33 15.53
CA LYS A 143 7.45 -3.75 15.89
C LYS A 143 8.29 -4.54 14.89
N LEU A 144 8.10 -4.33 13.59
CA LEU A 144 8.90 -4.96 12.54
C LEU A 144 10.39 -4.59 12.64
N ASN A 145 10.71 -3.30 12.81
CA ASN A 145 12.09 -2.85 13.00
C ASN A 145 12.74 -3.49 14.23
N ASN A 146 12.00 -3.57 15.34
CA ASN A 146 12.50 -4.23 16.55
C ASN A 146 12.79 -5.73 16.32
N ILE A 147 11.97 -6.42 15.52
CA ILE A 147 12.23 -7.83 15.16
C ILE A 147 13.55 -7.93 14.37
N ILE A 148 13.75 -7.05 13.40
CA ILE A 148 14.97 -6.99 12.57
C ILE A 148 16.20 -6.70 13.44
N ASP A 149 16.13 -5.68 14.28
CA ASP A 149 17.23 -5.28 15.16
C ASP A 149 17.57 -6.39 16.16
N ASN A 150 16.56 -7.02 16.75
CA ASN A 150 16.76 -8.15 17.64
C ASN A 150 17.45 -9.31 16.90
N PHE A 151 17.01 -9.64 15.69
CA PHE A 151 17.59 -10.70 14.88
C PHE A 151 19.07 -10.41 14.53
N GLN A 152 19.39 -9.18 14.14
CA GLN A 152 20.76 -8.78 13.79
C GLN A 152 21.73 -8.90 14.98
N ASN A 153 21.23 -8.68 16.20
CA ASN A 153 22.01 -8.73 17.44
C ASN A 153 22.16 -10.14 18.04
N LEU A 154 21.51 -11.16 17.47
CA LEU A 154 21.69 -12.55 17.90
C LEU A 154 23.08 -13.08 17.52
N SER A 155 23.61 -14.01 18.32
CA SER A 155 24.74 -14.84 17.91
C SER A 155 24.36 -15.76 16.73
N GLU A 156 25.35 -16.26 15.99
CA GLU A 156 25.11 -17.19 14.87
C GLU A 156 24.43 -18.49 15.33
N GLU A 157 24.72 -18.96 16.55
CA GLU A 157 24.05 -20.12 17.15
C GLU A 157 22.56 -19.82 17.40
N GLU A 158 22.24 -18.66 17.98
CA GLU A 158 20.85 -18.25 18.21
C GLU A 158 20.09 -17.98 16.90
N LYS A 159 20.75 -17.46 15.86
CA LYS A 159 20.12 -17.31 14.54
C LYS A 159 19.79 -18.66 13.93
N GLN A 160 20.70 -19.64 14.02
CA GLN A 160 20.45 -20.99 13.52
C GLN A 160 19.33 -21.69 14.28
N ASP A 161 19.22 -21.48 15.60
CA ASP A 161 18.14 -22.05 16.40
C ASP A 161 16.77 -21.41 16.10
N LYS A 162 16.74 -20.10 15.81
CA LYS A 162 15.49 -19.34 15.59
C LYS A 162 15.07 -19.21 14.13
N THR A 163 15.86 -19.73 13.19
CA THR A 163 15.53 -19.68 11.76
C THR A 163 15.56 -21.07 11.15
N ILE A 164 14.98 -21.19 9.97
CA ILE A 164 15.01 -22.40 9.17
C ILE A 164 15.56 -22.03 7.79
N SER A 165 16.41 -22.88 7.23
CA SER A 165 16.94 -22.62 5.89
C SER A 165 15.85 -22.79 4.83
N ILE A 166 16.00 -22.09 3.72
CA ILE A 166 15.05 -22.20 2.61
C ILE A 166 14.99 -23.63 2.05
N GLU A 167 16.11 -24.36 2.06
CA GLU A 167 16.16 -25.76 1.63
C GLU A 167 15.27 -26.66 2.50
N GLU A 168 15.30 -26.46 3.81
CA GLU A 168 14.48 -27.23 4.75
C GLU A 168 13.00 -26.84 4.65
N VAL A 169 12.69 -25.54 4.43
CA VAL A 169 11.32 -25.10 4.12
C VAL A 169 10.80 -25.81 2.87
N LEU A 170 11.56 -25.80 1.77
CA LEU A 170 11.18 -26.43 0.52
C LEU A 170 11.00 -27.95 0.65
N LYS A 171 11.80 -28.61 1.50
CA LYS A 171 11.65 -30.03 1.79
C LYS A 171 10.32 -30.31 2.50
N ARG A 172 9.99 -29.56 3.56
CA ARG A 172 8.73 -29.72 4.30
C ARG A 172 7.50 -29.54 3.42
N PHE A 173 7.55 -28.58 2.49
CA PHE A 173 6.46 -28.38 1.53
C PHE A 173 6.27 -29.56 0.58
N LYS A 174 7.34 -30.21 0.14
CA LYS A 174 7.26 -31.41 -0.71
C LYS A 174 6.72 -32.61 0.07
N ASP A 175 7.23 -32.83 1.27
CA ASP A 175 6.84 -33.97 2.11
C ASP A 175 5.36 -33.88 2.59
N ASN A 176 4.77 -32.68 2.65
CA ASN A 176 3.36 -32.46 3.03
C ASN A 176 2.36 -32.52 1.85
N ASN A 177 2.85 -32.61 0.62
CA ASN A 177 2.04 -32.68 -0.61
C ASN A 177 2.13 -34.06 -1.31
N GLU A 178 2.70 -35.06 -0.62
CA GLU A 178 2.65 -36.50 -0.98
C GLU A 178 1.57 -37.24 -0.15
#